data_AF-A0A953MKR5-F1
#
_entry.id   AF-A0A953MKR5-F1
#
_cell.length_a   1.000
_cell.length_b   1.000
_cell.length_c   1.000
_cell.angle_alpha   90.00
_cell.angle_beta   90.00
_cell.angle_gamma   90.00
#
_symmetry.space_group_name_H-M   'P 1'
#
loop_
_entity.id
_entity.type
_entity.pdbx_description
1 polymer ?
#
loop_
_entity_poly.entity_id
_entity_poly.type
_entity_poly.pdbx_seq_one_letter_code
_entity_poly.pdbx_strand_id
1 'polypeptide(L)' 'MNTNQTINEVNSLIDHCEKSGWIPQHDCRKNLKLLSQTHSVNTLHNIVIAETKQCKICGKKFEEFDPRGL' A
#
# COMPACT_ATOMS: atom_id res chain seq x y z
N MET A 1 2.55 -1.53 38.09
CA MET A 1 2.27 -0.58 37.00
C MET A 1 1.16 -1.17 36.15
N ASN A 2 0.07 -0.44 35.97
CA ASN A 2 -1.13 -0.92 35.30
C ASN A 2 -0.87 -0.90 33.78
N THR A 3 -0.86 -2.05 33.13
CA THR A 3 -0.54 -2.24 31.70
C THR A 3 -1.36 -1.33 30.78
N ASN A 4 -2.55 -0.92 31.22
CA ASN A 4 -3.42 -0.01 30.49
C ASN A 4 -2.92 1.44 30.45
N GLN A 5 -2.16 1.91 31.45
CA GLN A 5 -1.57 3.25 31.42
C GLN A 5 -0.45 3.34 30.38
N THR A 6 0.39 2.31 30.30
CA THR A 6 1.53 2.27 29.38
C THR A 6 1.10 2.24 27.92
N ILE A 7 0.01 1.54 27.59
CA ILE A 7 -0.54 1.50 26.22
C ILE A 7 -1.04 2.89 25.77
N ASN A 8 -1.71 3.62 26.67
CA ASN A 8 -2.23 4.95 26.36
C ASN A 8 -1.11 5.98 26.12
N GLU A 9 -0.02 5.89 26.88
CA GLU A 9 1.14 6.78 26.72
C GLU A 9 1.87 6.50 25.39
N VAL A 10 2.04 5.23 25.01
CA VAL A 10 2.66 4.86 23.74
C VAL A 10 1.83 5.36 22.55
N ASN A 11 0.52 5.20 22.59
CA ASN A 11 -0.37 5.69 21.53
C ASN A 11 -0.32 7.21 21.40
N SER A 12 -0.31 7.94 22.52
CA SER A 12 -0.17 9.41 22.54
C SER A 12 1.15 9.87 21.92
N LEU A 13 2.24 9.12 22.16
CA LEU A 13 3.56 9.41 21.61
C LEU A 13 3.62 9.18 20.10
N ILE A 14 3.01 8.09 19.61
CA ILE A 14 2.89 7.82 18.17
C ILE A 14 2.08 8.93 17.48
N ASP A 15 0.93 9.32 18.03
CA ASP A 15 0.10 10.40 17.49
C ASP A 15 0.86 11.74 17.42
N HIS A 16 1.65 12.05 18.44
CA HIS A 16 2.47 13.26 18.45
C HIS A 16 3.57 13.22 17.38
N CYS A 17 4.23 12.07 17.22
CA CYS A 17 5.26 11.85 16.20
C CYS A 17 4.70 11.91 14.76
N GLU A 18 3.47 11.44 14.54
CA GLU A 18 2.80 11.59 13.24
C GLU A 18 2.40 13.05 12.96
N LYS A 19 1.83 13.76 13.93
CA LYS A 19 1.41 15.17 13.77
C LYS A 19 2.57 16.15 13.62
N SER A 20 3.70 15.88 14.28
CA SER A 20 4.92 16.68 14.18
C SER A 20 5.71 16.43 12.89
N GLY A 21 5.30 15.44 12.07
CA GLY A 21 6.00 15.06 10.85
C GLY A 21 7.33 14.36 11.12
N TRP A 22 7.59 13.93 12.36
CA TRP A 22 8.78 13.18 12.73
C TRP A 22 8.77 11.77 12.15
N ILE A 23 7.57 11.18 12.03
CA ILE A 23 7.34 9.96 11.24
C ILE A 23 7.01 10.37 9.80
N PRO A 24 7.86 10.08 8.81
CA PRO A 24 7.58 10.41 7.43
C PRO A 24 6.38 9.60 6.91
N GLN A 25 5.28 10.29 6.69
CA GLN A 25 4.11 9.74 5.99
C GLN A 25 4.50 9.56 4.52
N HIS A 26 4.59 8.30 4.05
CA HIS A 26 4.84 8.03 2.65
C HIS A 26 3.56 7.63 1.94
N ASP A 27 3.30 8.28 0.81
CA ASP A 27 2.21 7.87 -0.07
C ASP A 27 2.64 6.59 -0.82
N CYS A 28 2.00 5.47 -0.47
CA CYS A 28 2.24 4.18 -1.10
C CYS A 28 2.07 4.26 -2.63
N ARG A 29 1.10 5.04 -3.12
CA ARG A 29 0.78 5.15 -4.55
C ARG A 29 1.94 5.70 -5.37
N LYS A 30 2.78 6.55 -4.76
CA LYS A 30 3.97 7.13 -5.40
C LYS A 30 5.18 6.18 -5.43
N ASN A 31 5.13 5.09 -4.67
CA ASN A 31 6.27 4.21 -4.43
C ASN A 31 5.98 2.75 -4.82
N LEU A 32 5.02 2.53 -5.72
CA LEU A 32 4.65 1.20 -6.17
C LEU A 32 5.68 0.64 -7.17
N LYS A 33 6.05 -0.62 -7.00
CA LYS A 33 6.65 -1.47 -8.05
C LYS A 33 5.62 -2.48 -8.53
N LEU A 34 5.58 -2.73 -9.82
CA LEU A 34 4.81 -3.82 -10.38
C LEU A 34 5.47 -5.16 -10.03
N LEU A 35 4.69 -6.14 -9.57
CA LEU A 35 5.13 -7.51 -9.28
C LEU A 35 4.70 -8.48 -10.36
N SER A 36 3.45 -8.38 -10.82
CA SER A 36 2.87 -9.30 -11.81
C SER A 36 1.73 -8.63 -12.56
N GLN A 37 1.52 -9.06 -13.80
CA GLN A 37 0.38 -8.70 -14.64
C GLN A 37 -0.23 -9.95 -15.24
N THR A 38 -1.56 -9.97 -15.31
CA THR A 38 -2.34 -10.98 -16.01
C THR A 38 -2.86 -10.37 -17.30
N HIS A 39 -2.53 -11.02 -18.40
CA HIS A 39 -2.90 -10.59 -19.74
C HIS A 39 -4.08 -11.43 -20.25
N SER A 40 -5.04 -10.77 -20.88
CA SER A 40 -6.08 -11.41 -21.69
C SER A 40 -5.79 -11.12 -23.15
N VAL A 41 -5.69 -12.18 -23.95
CA VAL A 41 -5.45 -12.09 -25.39
C VAL A 41 -6.73 -12.45 -26.11
N ASN A 42 -7.32 -11.49 -26.82
CA ASN A 42 -8.32 -11.79 -27.85
C ASN A 42 -7.65 -11.78 -29.22
N THR A 43 -8.40 -12.06 -30.29
CA THR A 43 -7.88 -12.14 -31.66
C THR A 43 -7.24 -10.85 -32.18
N LEU A 44 -7.40 -9.71 -31.49
CA LEU A 44 -6.95 -8.38 -31.94
C LEU A 44 -5.99 -7.69 -30.96
N HIS A 45 -6.11 -7.94 -29.65
CA HIS A 45 -5.37 -7.19 -28.63
C HIS A 45 -4.96 -8.06 -27.44
N ASN A 46 -3.79 -7.74 -26.89
CA ASN A 46 -3.33 -8.19 -25.59
C ASN A 46 -3.59 -7.06 -24.58
N ILE A 47 -4.53 -7.27 -23.66
CA ILE A 47 -4.91 -6.30 -22.63
C ILE A 47 -4.49 -6.82 -21.26
N VAL A 48 -4.00 -5.94 -20.39
CA VAL A 48 -3.77 -6.26 -18.98
C VAL A 48 -5.13 -6.23 -18.28
N ILE A 49 -5.56 -7.33 -17.68
CA ILE A 49 -6.84 -7.44 -16.97
C ILE A 49 -6.68 -7.53 -15.46
N ALA A 50 -5.47 -7.82 -14.98
CA ALA A 50 -5.15 -7.81 -13.57
C ALA A 50 -3.70 -7.39 -13.35
N GLU A 51 -3.41 -6.71 -12.25
CA GLU A 51 -2.04 -6.44 -11.85
C GLU A 51 -1.86 -6.43 -10.33
N THR A 52 -0.66 -6.78 -9.90
CA THR A 52 -0.24 -6.74 -8.51
C THR A 52 0.92 -5.77 -8.37
N LYS A 53 0.76 -4.75 -7.52
CA LYS A 53 1.78 -3.75 -7.19
C LYS A 53 2.19 -3.90 -5.73
N GLN A 54 3.40 -3.49 -5.39
CA GLN A 54 3.93 -3.47 -4.03
C GLN A 54 4.61 -2.14 -3.72
N CYS A 55 4.31 -1.54 -2.56
CA CYS A 55 5.06 -0.39 -2.08
C CYS A 55 6.51 -0.78 -1.77
N LYS A 56 7.47 -0.05 -2.34
CA LYS A 56 8.91 -0.26 -2.11
C LYS A 56 9.35 0.09 -0.69
N ILE A 57 8.57 0.90 0.04
CA ILE A 57 8.91 1.39 1.38
C ILE A 57 8.35 0.46 2.46
N CYS A 58 7.03 0.24 2.47
CA CYS A 58 6.36 -0.56 3.52
C CYS A 58 6.03 -2.00 3.11
N GLY A 59 6.25 -2.38 1.85
CA GLY A 59 5.98 -3.74 1.38
C GLY A 59 4.50 -4.09 1.19
N LYS A 60 3.56 -3.17 1.48
CA LYS A 60 2.12 -3.36 1.26
C LYS A 60 1.82 -3.69 -0.21
N LYS A 61 0.96 -4.68 -0.45
CA LYS A 61 0.54 -5.11 -1.79
C LYS A 61 -0.82 -4.52 -2.16
N PHE A 62 -1.00 -4.27 -3.45
CA PHE A 62 -2.20 -3.72 -4.05
C PHE A 62 -2.53 -4.56 -5.29
N GLU A 63 -3.78 -5.01 -5.39
CA GLU A 63 -4.27 -5.84 -6.48
C GLU A 63 -5.40 -5.11 -7.18
N GLU A 64 -5.36 -5.09 -8.51
CA GLU A 64 -6.34 -4.44 -9.37
C GLU A 64 -6.80 -5.45 -10.42
N PHE A 65 -8.08 -5.41 -10.77
CA PHE A 65 -8.69 -6.31 -11.76
C PHE A 65 -9.82 -5.58 -12.52
N ASP A 66 -9.71 -5.52 -13.84
CA ASP A 66 -10.80 -5.11 -14.75
C ASP A 66 -10.78 -6.02 -16.00
N PRO A 67 -11.83 -6.83 -16.24
CA PRO A 67 -11.86 -7.72 -17.40
C PRO A 67 -11.93 -6.98 -18.75
N ARG A 68 -12.22 -5.67 -18.75
CA ARG A 68 -12.24 -4.82 -19.94
C ARG A 68 -10.87 -4.19 -20.24
N GLY A 69 -9.91 -4.35 -19.32
CA GLY A 69 -8.59 -3.73 -19.38
C GLY A 69 -8.40 -2.73 -18.24
N LEU A 70 -7.19 -2.74 -17.67
CA LEU A 70 -6.68 -1.75 -16.71
C LEU A 70 -6.03 -0.56 -17.42
#